data_AF-A0A0Q8E3T8-F1
#
_entry.id   AF-A0A0Q8E3T8-F1
#
_cell.length_a   1.000
_cell.length_b   1.000
_cell.length_c   1.000
_cell.angle_alpha   90.00
_cell.angle_beta   90.00
_cell.angle_gamma   90.00
#
_symmetry.space_group_name_H-M   'P 1'
#
loop_
_entity.id
_entity.type
_entity.pdbx_description
1 polymer ?
#
loop_
_entity_poly.entity_id
_entity_poly.type
_entity_poly.pdbx_seq_one_letter_code
_entity_poly.pdbx_strand_id
1 'polypeptide(L)'
;MAFVSPTAEQLGMYLGMAEIDGDRADLLIQQAVSLAESVVKPLPDQATAVVLSVAGRAYVNPQQVSYETIGPMSVQRPSGSGGLYLTKADKAALKSLAGRGGAFTVDPTPASADPSPTWPIDDTFFGDDVFEPGWS
;
A
#
# COMPACT_ATOMS: atom_id res chain seq x y z
N MET A 1 -7.72 7.83 -3.53
CA MET A 1 -8.27 6.52 -3.90
C MET A 1 -7.70 5.52 -2.90
N ALA A 2 -8.02 4.22 -3.00
CA ALA A 2 -7.34 3.20 -2.21
C ALA A 2 -6.31 2.51 -3.10
N PHE A 3 -5.16 2.13 -2.53
CA PHE A 3 -4.14 1.36 -3.23
C PHE A 3 -4.74 0.05 -3.77
N VAL A 4 -4.52 -0.20 -5.07
CA VAL A 4 -4.88 -1.45 -5.73
C VAL A 4 -3.60 -2.24 -6.00
N SER A 5 -3.53 -3.45 -5.46
CA SER A 5 -2.39 -4.34 -5.70
C SER A 5 -2.26 -4.64 -7.19
N PRO A 6 -1.04 -4.61 -7.76
CA PRO A 6 -0.84 -5.01 -9.14
C PRO A 6 -1.13 -6.50 -9.35
N THR A 7 -1.39 -6.89 -10.59
CA THR A 7 -1.62 -8.28 -11.00
C THR A 7 -0.35 -8.94 -11.52
N ALA A 8 -0.33 -10.28 -11.58
CA ALA A 8 0.72 -11.04 -12.26
C ALA A 8 0.96 -10.56 -13.70
N GLU A 9 -0.08 -10.31 -14.48
CA GLU A 9 0.03 -9.80 -15.86
C GLU A 9 0.75 -8.46 -15.94
N GLN A 10 0.47 -7.54 -14.99
CA GLN A 10 1.16 -6.25 -14.90
C GLN A 10 2.63 -6.42 -14.53
N LEU A 11 2.97 -7.42 -13.71
CA LEU A 11 4.35 -7.77 -13.44
C LEU A 11 5.05 -8.33 -14.69
N GLY A 12 4.39 -9.19 -15.46
CA GLY A 12 4.92 -9.70 -16.73
C GLY A 12 5.18 -8.57 -17.73
N MET A 13 4.24 -7.63 -17.86
CA MET A 13 4.42 -6.43 -18.68
C MET A 13 5.57 -5.55 -18.18
N TYR A 14 5.69 -5.35 -16.86
CA TYR A 14 6.78 -4.58 -16.26
C TYR A 14 8.15 -5.20 -16.52
N LEU A 15 8.24 -6.53 -16.52
CA LEU A 15 9.47 -7.28 -16.79
C LEU A 15 9.77 -7.47 -18.29
N GLY A 16 8.82 -7.15 -19.17
CA GLY A 16 8.93 -7.41 -20.61
C GLY A 16 8.89 -8.90 -20.96
N MET A 17 8.24 -9.73 -20.14
CA MET A 17 8.11 -11.18 -20.33
C MET A 17 6.75 -11.52 -20.94
N ALA A 18 6.75 -12.33 -22.01
CA ALA A 18 5.53 -12.78 -22.67
C ALA A 18 4.74 -13.82 -21.85
N GLU A 19 5.43 -14.57 -20.99
CA GLU A 19 4.84 -15.60 -20.15
C GLU A 19 5.50 -15.57 -18.77
N ILE A 20 4.69 -15.61 -17.71
CA ILE A 20 5.15 -15.68 -16.32
C ILE A 20 4.35 -16.73 -15.56
N ASP A 21 4.95 -17.28 -14.51
CA ASP A 21 4.26 -18.11 -13.53
C ASP A 21 3.37 -17.22 -12.65
N GLY A 22 2.05 -17.31 -12.87
CA GLY A 22 1.06 -16.48 -12.21
C GLY A 22 1.01 -16.68 -10.70
N ASP A 23 0.97 -17.93 -10.24
CA ASP A 23 0.90 -18.27 -8.80
C ASP A 23 2.13 -17.73 -8.06
N ARG A 24 3.31 -17.90 -8.65
CA ARG A 24 4.55 -17.37 -8.10
C ARG A 24 4.57 -15.84 -8.10
N ALA A 25 4.11 -15.21 -9.18
CA ALA A 25 4.05 -13.76 -9.29
C ALA A 25 3.12 -13.17 -8.23
N ASP A 26 1.93 -13.74 -8.06
CA ASP A 26 0.95 -13.29 -7.06
C ASP A 26 1.49 -13.42 -5.64
N LEU A 27 2.15 -14.53 -5.31
CA LEU A 27 2.84 -14.68 -4.03
C LEU A 27 3.87 -13.56 -3.81
N LEU A 28 4.73 -13.28 -4.79
CA LEU A 28 5.77 -12.27 -4.67
C LEU A 28 5.20 -10.85 -4.57
N ILE A 29 4.11 -10.55 -5.29
CA ILE A 29 3.40 -9.28 -5.19
C ILE A 29 2.82 -9.10 -3.78
N GLN A 30 2.14 -10.11 -3.23
CA GLN A 30 1.58 -10.05 -1.87
C GLN A 30 2.67 -9.82 -0.81
N GLN A 31 3.81 -10.49 -0.95
CA GLN A 31 4.95 -10.29 -0.05
C GLN A 31 5.56 -8.89 -0.22
N ALA A 32 5.66 -8.38 -1.44
CA ALA A 32 6.13 -7.02 -1.72
C ALA A 32 5.18 -5.95 -1.15
N VAL A 33 3.87 -6.14 -1.25
CA VAL A 33 2.85 -5.28 -0.61
C VAL A 33 3.03 -5.29 0.90
N SER A 34 3.10 -6.47 1.52
CA SER A 34 3.30 -6.61 2.97
C SER A 34 4.57 -5.92 3.46
N LEU A 35 5.65 -6.02 2.67
CA LEU A 35 6.92 -5.36 2.96
C LEU A 35 6.83 -3.83 2.79
N ALA A 36 6.11 -3.33 1.78
CA ALA A 36 5.91 -1.91 1.58
C ALA A 36 5.02 -1.31 2.70
N GLU A 37 4.01 -2.04 3.14
CA GLU A 37 3.15 -1.68 4.29
C GLU A 37 3.92 -1.55 5.60
N SER A 38 5.03 -2.28 5.76
CA SER A 38 5.91 -2.15 6.92
C SER A 38 6.60 -0.78 6.99
N VAL A 39 6.58 0.00 5.90
CA VAL A 39 7.17 1.36 5.84
C VAL A 39 6.08 2.42 5.90
N VAL A 40 4.97 2.24 5.18
CA VAL A 40 3.85 3.18 5.13
C VAL A 40 2.54 2.39 5.12
N LYS A 41 1.64 2.69 6.06
CA LYS A 41 0.30 2.10 6.12
C LYS A 41 -0.76 3.19 6.39
N PRO A 42 -1.85 3.25 5.60
CA PRO A 42 -2.13 2.49 4.37
C PRO A 42 -1.18 2.86 3.23
N LEU A 43 -1.01 1.97 2.24
CA LEU A 43 -0.19 2.27 1.07
C LEU A 43 -0.82 3.39 0.22
N PRO A 44 -0.01 4.32 -0.31
CA PRO A 44 -0.50 5.34 -1.22
C PRO A 44 -0.84 4.76 -2.59
N ASP A 45 -1.82 5.34 -3.29
CA ASP A 45 -2.29 4.89 -4.60
C ASP A 45 -1.19 4.72 -5.65
N GLN A 46 -0.15 5.54 -5.56
CA GLN A 46 0.98 5.58 -6.49
C GLN A 46 2.10 4.59 -6.13
N ALA A 47 1.92 3.74 -5.10
CA ALA A 47 2.93 2.77 -4.66
C ALA A 47 3.14 1.60 -5.63
N THR A 48 2.29 1.43 -6.65
CA THR A 48 2.32 0.30 -7.59
C THR A 48 3.70 0.11 -8.23
N ALA A 49 4.37 1.19 -8.64
CA ALA A 49 5.70 1.11 -9.23
C ALA A 49 6.77 0.56 -8.26
N VAL A 50 6.65 0.87 -6.97
CA VAL A 50 7.56 0.35 -5.94
C VAL A 50 7.31 -1.14 -5.71
N VAL A 51 6.03 -1.54 -5.61
CA VAL A 51 5.64 -2.94 -5.44
C VAL A 51 6.12 -3.78 -6.62
N LEU A 52 5.90 -3.31 -7.87
CA LEU A 52 6.38 -3.98 -9.08
C LEU A 52 7.92 -4.07 -9.13
N SER A 53 8.64 -3.04 -8.70
CA SER A 53 10.11 -3.07 -8.65
C SER A 53 10.64 -4.12 -7.65
N VAL A 54 10.03 -4.21 -6.47
CA VAL A 54 10.38 -5.20 -5.44
C VAL A 54 10.04 -6.61 -5.90
N ALA A 55 8.81 -6.84 -6.35
CA ALA A 55 8.36 -8.14 -6.84
C ALA A 55 9.17 -8.60 -8.06
N GLY A 56 9.47 -7.70 -8.99
CA GLY A 56 10.26 -8.00 -10.19
C GLY A 56 11.68 -8.44 -9.88
N ARG A 57 12.35 -7.78 -8.92
CA ARG A 57 13.68 -8.21 -8.45
C ARG A 57 13.64 -9.59 -7.81
N ALA A 58 12.62 -9.86 -6.98
CA ALA A 58 12.42 -11.16 -6.37
C ALA A 58 12.08 -12.27 -7.40
N TYR A 59 11.35 -11.92 -8.45
CA TYR A 59 10.96 -12.85 -9.50
C TYR A 59 12.18 -13.25 -10.35
N VAL A 60 12.98 -12.27 -10.79
CA VAL A 60 14.15 -12.49 -11.66
C VAL A 60 15.31 -13.15 -10.91
N ASN A 61 15.56 -12.78 -9.65
CA ASN A 61 16.67 -13.33 -8.87
C ASN A 61 16.24 -13.69 -7.44
N PRO A 62 15.50 -14.81 -7.27
CA PRO A 62 14.98 -15.23 -5.97
C PRO A 62 16.07 -15.62 -4.98
N GLN A 63 17.29 -15.92 -5.43
CA GLN A 63 18.40 -16.32 -4.54
C GLN A 63 19.38 -15.18 -4.24
N GLN A 64 19.15 -13.96 -4.77
CA GLN A 64 20.11 -12.86 -4.77
C GLN A 64 21.53 -13.31 -5.11
N VAL A 65 21.66 -14.10 -6.16
CA VAL A 65 22.97 -14.53 -6.61
C VAL A 65 23.65 -13.36 -7.29
N SER A 66 24.82 -13.00 -6.78
CA SER A 66 25.77 -12.08 -7.42
C SER A 66 26.85 -12.90 -8.13
N TYR A 67 27.11 -12.56 -9.38
CA TYR A 67 28.25 -13.08 -10.13
C TYR A 67 29.38 -12.05 -10.05
N GLU A 68 30.51 -12.47 -9.50
CA GLU A 68 31.73 -11.69 -9.53
C GLU A 68 32.77 -12.45 -10.34
N THR A 69 33.28 -11.81 -11.39
CA THR A 69 34.36 -12.37 -12.22
C THR A 69 35.67 -11.76 -11.73
N ILE A 70 36.51 -12.58 -11.09
CA ILE A 70 37.86 -12.20 -10.66
C ILE A 70 38.84 -12.98 -11.54
N GLY A 71 39.37 -12.32 -12.58
CA GLY A 71 40.25 -12.99 -13.55
C GLY A 71 39.52 -14.09 -14.36
N PRO A 72 40.11 -15.29 -14.56
CA PRO A 72 39.48 -16.38 -15.32
C PRO A 72 38.43 -17.18 -14.54
N MET A 73 38.18 -16.86 -13.27
CA MET A 73 37.25 -17.60 -12.41
C MET A 73 35.99 -16.76 -12.15
N SER A 74 34.82 -17.37 -12.36
CA SER A 74 33.53 -16.84 -11.93
C SER A 74 33.12 -17.50 -10.61
N VAL A 75 32.87 -16.69 -9.58
CA VAL A 75 32.38 -17.18 -8.29
C VAL A 75 30.93 -16.72 -8.12
N GLN A 76 30.07 -17.69 -7.83
CA GLN A 76 28.67 -17.45 -7.52
C GLN A 76 28.52 -17.33 -6.01
N ARG A 77 28.21 -16.12 -5.50
CA ARG A 77 27.96 -15.93 -4.07
C ARG A 77 26.46 -15.64 -3.87
N PRO A 78 25.73 -16.49 -3.12
CA PRO A 78 24.40 -16.11 -2.64
C PRO A 78 24.58 -15.00 -1.61
N SER A 79 24.05 -13.81 -1.90
CA SER A 79 24.13 -12.66 -1.01
C SER A 79 22.73 -12.24 -0.57
N GLY A 80 22.23 -12.82 0.53
CA GLY A 80 21.13 -12.21 1.30
C GLY A 80 19.73 -12.82 1.12
N SER A 81 18.75 -11.99 1.48
CA SER A 81 17.32 -12.32 1.66
C SER A 81 16.59 -12.38 0.33
N GLY A 82 16.71 -13.51 -0.38
CA GLY A 82 15.61 -14.02 -1.22
C GLY A 82 15.05 -13.13 -2.34
N GLY A 83 15.79 -12.13 -2.83
CA GLY A 83 15.36 -11.15 -3.83
C GLY A 83 14.30 -10.14 -3.35
N LEU A 84 13.73 -10.37 -2.17
CA LEU A 84 12.65 -9.58 -1.58
C LEU A 84 13.19 -8.60 -0.53
N TYR A 85 13.48 -7.38 -0.96
CA TYR A 85 13.96 -6.30 -0.10
C TYR A 85 13.60 -4.93 -0.68
N LEU A 86 13.52 -3.93 0.21
CA LEU A 86 13.36 -2.55 -0.16
C LEU A 86 14.73 -1.86 -0.20
N THR A 87 15.06 -1.28 -1.36
CA THR A 87 16.24 -0.43 -1.50
C THR A 87 16.04 0.90 -0.77
N LYS A 88 17.12 1.67 -0.60
CA LYS A 88 17.04 3.03 -0.05
C LYS A 88 16.15 3.94 -0.92
N ALA A 89 16.20 3.76 -2.24
CA ALA A 89 15.37 4.50 -3.19
C ALA A 89 13.88 4.17 -3.03
N ASP A 90 13.54 2.88 -2.87
CA ASP A 90 12.15 2.44 -2.67
C ASP A 90 11.56 3.03 -1.39
N LYS A 91 12.32 3.00 -0.29
CA LYS A 91 11.90 3.60 0.99
C LYS A 91 11.72 5.11 0.87
N ALA A 92 12.60 5.80 0.13
CA ALA A 92 12.49 7.23 -0.10
C ALA A 92 11.27 7.57 -0.98
N ALA A 93 11.00 6.77 -2.01
CA ALA A 93 9.83 6.91 -2.88
C ALA A 93 8.53 6.69 -2.09
N LEU A 94 8.43 5.62 -1.30
CA LEU A 94 7.24 5.37 -0.46
C LEU A 94 6.98 6.53 0.51
N LYS A 95 8.03 7.03 1.17
CA LYS A 95 7.91 8.18 2.09
C LYS A 95 7.55 9.47 1.38
N SER A 96 8.08 9.72 0.19
CA SER A 96 7.76 10.93 -0.57
C SER A 96 6.33 10.91 -1.11
N LEU A 97 5.85 9.73 -1.54
CA LEU A 97 4.46 9.52 -1.94
C LEU A 97 3.50 9.69 -0.76
N ALA A 98 3.87 9.19 0.42
CA ALA A 98 3.09 9.38 1.65
C ALA A 98 3.09 10.83 2.15
N GLY A 99 4.23 11.53 2.05
CA GLY A 99 4.41 12.88 2.60
C GLY A 99 3.86 14.02 1.73
N ARG A 100 3.44 13.76 0.48
CA ARG A 100 2.87 14.77 -0.42
C ARG A 100 1.36 14.95 -0.27
N GLY A 101 0.68 14.01 0.39
CA GLY A 101 -0.72 14.12 0.79
C GLY A 101 -0.82 14.72 2.19
N GLY A 102 -0.81 16.05 2.31
CA GLY A 102 -1.13 16.71 3.57
C GLY A 102 -2.59 16.49 3.95
N ALA A 103 -2.91 15.34 4.56
CA ALA A 103 -4.17 15.07 5.24
C ALA A 103 -4.17 13.61 5.75
N PHE A 104 -3.64 13.37 6.95
CA PHE A 104 -4.02 12.21 7.74
C PHE A 104 -5.44 12.40 8.32
N THR A 105 -6.42 12.76 7.49
CA THR A 105 -7.84 12.59 7.85
C THR A 105 -8.17 11.13 7.57
N VAL A 106 -7.71 10.26 8.46
CA VAL A 106 -8.47 9.04 8.72
C VAL A 106 -9.79 9.57 9.27
N ASP A 107 -10.85 9.51 8.47
CA ASP A 107 -12.19 9.66 9.01
C ASP A 107 -12.44 8.41 9.86
N PRO A 108 -12.45 8.52 11.20
CA PRO A 108 -12.67 7.35 12.06
C PRO A 108 -14.14 6.91 12.02
N THR A 109 -15.00 7.59 11.26
CA THR A 109 -16.43 7.32 11.17
C THR A 109 -16.67 5.97 10.49
N PRO A 110 -17.22 4.97 11.21
CA PRO A 110 -17.62 3.71 10.61
C PRO A 110 -18.65 3.93 9.49
N ALA A 111 -18.64 3.09 8.45
CA ALA A 111 -19.63 3.20 7.36
C ALA A 111 -21.10 3.04 7.81
N SER A 112 -21.32 2.51 9.01
CA SER A 112 -22.63 2.37 9.66
C SER A 112 -22.98 3.52 10.60
N ALA A 113 -22.16 4.56 10.68
CA ALA A 113 -22.44 5.72 11.52
C ALA A 113 -23.52 6.58 10.86
N ASP A 114 -24.73 6.48 11.39
CA ASP A 114 -25.79 7.43 11.13
C ASP A 114 -25.52 8.70 11.97
N PRO A 115 -25.51 9.92 11.38
CA PRO A 115 -25.40 11.18 12.11
C PRO A 115 -26.57 11.45 13.08
N SER A 116 -27.56 10.55 13.15
CA SER A 116 -28.63 10.60 14.13
C SER A 116 -28.09 10.69 15.57
N PRO A 117 -28.62 11.61 16.40
CA PRO A 117 -28.31 11.66 17.83
C PRO A 117 -28.71 10.35 18.51
N THR A 118 -27.74 9.61 19.05
CA THR A 118 -27.99 8.41 19.86
C THR A 118 -27.96 8.77 21.34
N TRP A 119 -29.05 9.41 21.80
CA TRP A 119 -29.59 9.47 23.18
C TRP A 119 -28.65 9.66 24.40
N PRO A 120 -29.02 10.44 25.45
CA PRO A 120 -29.63 11.76 25.51
C PRO A 120 -30.65 12.35 24.52
N ILE A 121 -31.86 11.85 24.25
CA ILE A 121 -32.89 12.76 23.71
C ILE A 121 -33.56 13.35 24.93
N ASP A 122 -33.11 14.52 25.38
CA ASP A 122 -33.81 15.20 26.46
C ASP A 122 -35.28 15.38 26.04
N ASP A 123 -36.22 14.77 26.78
CA ASP A 123 -37.66 14.78 26.50
C ASP A 123 -38.22 16.22 26.45
N THR A 124 -37.41 17.21 26.85
CA THR A 124 -37.66 18.64 26.78
C THR A 124 -37.53 19.24 25.37
N PHE A 125 -36.95 18.55 24.38
CA PHE A 125 -36.78 19.11 23.02
C PHE A 125 -38.12 19.30 22.26
N PHE A 126 -39.20 18.66 22.74
CA PHE A 126 -40.57 18.90 22.29
C PHE A 126 -41.51 19.24 23.47
N GLY A 127 -40.97 19.85 24.52
CA GLY A 127 -41.77 20.39 25.61
C GLY A 127 -42.47 21.67 25.16
N ASP A 128 -43.68 21.52 24.60
CA ASP A 128 -44.83 22.44 24.63
C ASP A 128 -44.64 23.98 24.57
N ASP A 129 -43.53 24.48 24.03
CA ASP A 129 -43.38 25.91 23.76
C ASP A 129 -44.15 26.25 22.48
N VAL A 130 -45.43 26.55 22.69
CA VAL A 130 -46.27 27.29 21.75
C VAL A 130 -45.48 28.52 21.29
N PHE A 131 -45.08 28.53 20.03
CA PHE A 131 -44.44 29.68 19.41
C PHE A 131 -45.38 30.89 19.50
N GLU A 132 -45.11 31.83 20.41
CA GLU A 132 -45.77 33.13 20.44
C GLU A 132 -44.93 34.15 19.63
N PRO A 133 -45.43 34.63 18.48
CA PRO A 133 -44.77 35.72 17.76
C PRO A 133 -44.98 37.03 18.53
N GLY A 134 -43.99 37.42 19.32
CA GLY A 134 -44.00 38.67 20.08
C GLY A 134 -44.05 39.92 19.20
N TRP A 135 -45.25 40.49 19.03
CA TRP A 135 -45.50 41.89 18.67
C TRP A 135 -46.73 42.41 19.43
N SER A 136 -46.51 43.10 20.56
CA SER A 136 -47.35 44.21 21.07
C SER A 136 -46.59 45.02 22.11
#